data_AF-A0A4P1QS09-F1
#
_entry.id   AF-A0A4P1QS09-F1
#
_cell.length_a   1.000
_cell.length_b   1.000
_cell.length_c   1.000
_cell.angle_alpha   90.00
_cell.angle_beta   90.00
_cell.angle_gamma   90.00
#
_symmetry.space_group_name_H-M   'P 1'
#
loop_
_entity.id
_entity.type
_entity.pdbx_description
1 polymer ?
#
loop_
_entity_poly.entity_id
_entity_poly.type
_entity_poly.pdbx_seq_one_letter_code
_entity_poly.pdbx_strand_id
1 'polypeptide(L)'
;MAALLNLILTFSLLTIANSLSLNYYHKTCPDAESIVAKAVKAAKAVDKTVPAAILRMHFHDCFIRGCDASVLLNSKGNNKAEKDGPPNVSLHAFYVIDNAKKAIESACPGIVSCADILAIAARDAVFLSGGPSWDVPKGRKDGRKSKASETIQLPAPTFNISQLQKSFSQRGLSIEDLVALSGGHSLGFSHCSSFNSRIHNFDATHDIDPSLNPSFASKLKSICPLKNQAKNAGTTLDPSSTTFDNTYYKLILQGKSIFSSDQALVDTPKTKNLVSKFATSQDAFYKSFVKSMIKMSSINNGQEVRKDCRVVN
;
A
#
# COMPACT_ATOMS: atom_id res chain seq x y z
N MET A 1 -5.09 50.38 43.15
CA MET A 1 -4.45 49.25 42.43
C MET A 1 -5.15 47.97 42.84
N ALA A 2 -5.94 47.36 41.95
CA ALA A 2 -6.36 45.97 42.04
C ALA A 2 -6.74 45.53 40.62
N ALA A 3 -5.86 44.76 39.97
CA ALA A 3 -6.14 44.15 38.68
C ALA A 3 -6.59 42.71 38.94
N LEU A 4 -7.82 42.39 38.55
CA LEU A 4 -8.38 41.03 38.58
C LEU A 4 -7.87 40.26 37.35
N LEU A 5 -7.06 39.23 37.59
CA LEU A 5 -6.66 38.26 36.56
C LEU A 5 -7.78 37.23 36.37
N ASN A 6 -8.42 37.23 35.20
CA ASN A 6 -9.34 36.16 34.79
C ASN A 6 -8.52 34.98 34.26
N LEU A 7 -8.59 33.84 34.96
CA LEU A 7 -8.00 32.56 34.54
C LEU A 7 -8.96 31.84 33.60
N ILE A 8 -8.67 31.85 32.30
CA ILE A 8 -9.41 31.06 31.30
C ILE A 8 -8.94 29.60 31.42
N LEU A 9 -9.76 28.74 32.04
CA LEU A 9 -9.57 27.29 32.00
C LEU A 9 -9.90 26.78 30.58
N THR A 10 -8.87 26.50 29.78
CA THR A 10 -9.01 25.72 28.56
C THR A 10 -9.22 24.24 28.93
N PHE A 11 -10.47 23.78 28.89
CA PHE A 11 -10.77 22.35 28.95
C PHE A 11 -10.20 21.67 27.69
N SER A 12 -9.07 21.00 27.83
CA SER A 12 -8.55 20.12 26.80
C SER A 12 -9.48 18.91 26.71
N LEU A 13 -10.31 18.86 25.66
CA LEU A 13 -11.02 17.64 25.28
C LEU A 13 -9.96 16.56 25.00
N LEU A 14 -9.74 15.68 25.97
CA LEU A 14 -9.02 14.43 25.78
C LEU A 14 -9.80 13.62 24.74
N THR A 15 -9.44 13.75 23.46
CA THR A 15 -9.83 12.77 22.46
C THR A 15 -9.22 11.46 22.90
N ILE A 16 -10.05 10.51 23.34
CA ILE A 16 -9.63 9.13 23.60
C ILE A 16 -9.23 8.56 22.24
N ALA A 17 -7.95 8.69 21.88
CA ALA A 17 -7.38 7.94 20.79
C ALA A 17 -7.40 6.47 21.22
N ASN A 18 -8.42 5.73 20.79
CA ASN A 18 -8.45 4.28 20.98
C ASN A 18 -7.26 3.70 20.22
N SER A 19 -6.21 3.34 20.96
CA SER A 19 -5.03 2.69 20.41
C SER A 19 -5.43 1.32 19.86
N LEU A 20 -4.81 0.93 18.75
CA LEU A 20 -4.99 -0.41 18.20
C LEU A 20 -4.46 -1.46 19.16
N SER A 21 -5.10 -2.63 19.20
CA SER A 21 -4.79 -3.73 20.11
C SER A 21 -4.58 -5.04 19.35
N LEU A 22 -3.60 -5.82 19.77
CA LEU A 22 -3.36 -7.17 19.21
C LEU A 22 -4.51 -8.12 19.52
N ASN A 23 -5.19 -7.93 20.66
CA ASN A 23 -6.21 -8.83 21.18
C ASN A 23 -7.65 -8.31 20.99
N TYR A 24 -7.84 -7.29 20.14
CA TYR A 24 -9.11 -6.57 19.99
C TYR A 24 -10.33 -7.47 19.77
N TYR A 25 -10.20 -8.53 18.95
CA TYR A 25 -11.29 -9.45 18.61
C TYR A 25 -11.27 -10.78 19.38
N HIS A 26 -10.33 -10.99 20.31
CA HIS A 26 -10.12 -12.31 20.93
C HIS A 26 -11.38 -12.86 21.63
N LYS A 27 -12.21 -11.98 22.21
CA LYS A 27 -13.47 -12.39 22.88
C LYS A 27 -14.71 -12.30 21.97
N THR A 28 -14.70 -11.41 20.98
CA THR A 28 -15.90 -11.04 20.21
C THR A 28 -15.95 -11.70 18.83
N CYS A 29 -14.81 -12.02 18.24
CA CYS A 29 -14.69 -12.77 17.00
C CYS A 29 -13.32 -13.48 16.94
N PRO A 30 -13.11 -14.54 17.75
CA PRO A 30 -11.81 -15.22 17.86
C PRO A 30 -11.30 -15.78 16.53
N ASP A 31 -12.20 -16.17 15.63
CA ASP A 31 -11.88 -16.74 14.31
C ASP A 31 -11.66 -15.68 13.21
N ALA A 32 -11.67 -14.38 13.54
CA ALA A 32 -11.56 -13.32 12.53
C ALA A 32 -10.33 -13.49 11.62
N GLU A 33 -9.15 -13.71 12.19
CA GLU A 33 -7.92 -13.89 11.40
C GLU A 33 -7.94 -15.16 10.55
N SER A 34 -8.44 -16.28 11.08
CA SER A 34 -8.46 -17.55 10.36
C SER A 34 -9.42 -17.49 9.16
N ILE A 35 -10.56 -16.79 9.30
CA ILE A 35 -11.52 -16.54 8.23
C ILE A 35 -10.89 -15.69 7.11
N VAL A 36 -10.21 -14.59 7.47
CA VAL A 36 -9.53 -13.75 6.47
C VAL A 36 -8.43 -14.51 5.76
N ALA A 37 -7.57 -15.23 6.50
CA ALA A 37 -6.50 -16.04 5.93
C ALA A 37 -7.02 -17.10 4.95
N LYS A 38 -8.15 -17.73 5.25
CA LYS A 38 -8.81 -18.68 4.34
C LYS A 38 -9.26 -18.02 3.04
N ALA A 39 -9.83 -16.83 3.10
CA ALA A 39 -10.26 -16.10 1.91
C ALA A 39 -9.07 -15.72 1.01
N VAL A 40 -7.99 -15.20 1.60
CA VAL A 40 -6.77 -14.84 0.86
C VAL A 40 -6.10 -16.09 0.27
N LYS A 41 -5.99 -17.17 1.04
CA LYS A 41 -5.41 -18.45 0.58
C LYS A 41 -6.21 -19.04 -0.58
N ALA A 42 -7.53 -19.03 -0.51
CA ALA A 42 -8.39 -19.53 -1.58
C ALA A 42 -8.23 -18.70 -2.86
N ALA A 43 -8.18 -17.36 -2.75
CA ALA A 43 -7.99 -16.49 -3.89
C ALA A 43 -6.60 -16.66 -4.53
N LYS A 44 -5.53 -16.74 -3.72
CA LYS A 44 -4.16 -17.01 -4.20
C LYS A 44 -4.04 -18.33 -4.96
N ALA A 45 -4.78 -19.36 -4.52
CA ALA A 45 -4.75 -20.67 -5.16
C ALA A 45 -5.30 -20.62 -6.60
N VAL A 46 -6.21 -19.68 -6.89
CA VAL A 46 -6.76 -19.45 -8.23
C VAL A 46 -5.89 -18.49 -9.03
N ASP A 47 -5.45 -17.40 -8.42
CA ASP A 47 -4.63 -16.37 -9.06
C ASP A 47 -3.47 -15.95 -8.15
N LYS A 48 -2.25 -16.29 -8.58
CA LYS A 48 -1.02 -16.01 -7.83
C LYS A 48 -0.69 -14.52 -7.73
N THR A 49 -1.35 -13.64 -8.48
CA THR A 49 -1.14 -12.18 -8.45
C THR A 49 -1.97 -11.46 -7.38
N VAL A 50 -3.02 -12.12 -6.86
CA VAL A 50 -3.90 -11.57 -5.82
C VAL A 50 -3.16 -11.01 -4.60
N PRO A 51 -2.13 -11.67 -4.04
CA PRO A 51 -1.39 -11.11 -2.91
C PRO A 51 -0.79 -9.73 -3.18
N ALA A 52 -0.24 -9.49 -4.37
CA ALA A 52 0.30 -8.19 -4.76
C ALA A 52 -0.80 -7.11 -4.78
N ALA A 53 -1.97 -7.46 -5.30
CA ALA A 53 -3.12 -6.56 -5.37
C ALA A 53 -3.64 -6.17 -3.98
N ILE A 54 -3.75 -7.12 -3.06
CA ILE A 54 -4.21 -6.88 -1.68
C ILE A 54 -3.20 -6.01 -0.92
N LEU A 55 -1.91 -6.31 -1.03
CA LEU A 55 -0.87 -5.52 -0.38
C LEU A 55 -0.91 -4.06 -0.86
N ARG A 56 -1.04 -3.85 -2.17
CA ARG A 56 -1.18 -2.51 -2.76
C ARG A 56 -2.49 -1.83 -2.34
N MET A 57 -3.60 -2.56 -2.27
CA MET A 57 -4.89 -2.00 -1.83
C MET A 57 -4.81 -1.45 -0.41
N HIS A 58 -4.14 -2.16 0.50
CA HIS A 58 -3.92 -1.69 1.87
C HIS A 58 -3.03 -0.45 1.93
N PHE A 59 -1.95 -0.40 1.13
CA PHE A 59 -1.15 0.83 0.98
C PHE A 59 -2.00 2.01 0.51
N HIS A 60 -2.84 1.81 -0.51
CA HIS A 60 -3.68 2.86 -1.09
C HIS A 60 -4.73 3.38 -0.11
N ASP A 61 -5.35 2.50 0.68
CA ASP A 61 -6.26 2.87 1.76
C ASP A 61 -5.57 3.80 2.75
N CYS A 62 -4.48 3.31 3.35
CA CYS A 62 -3.72 4.03 4.36
C CYS A 62 -3.17 5.38 3.89
N PHE A 63 -2.91 5.53 2.58
CA PHE A 63 -2.31 6.74 2.03
C PHE A 63 -3.30 7.84 1.66
N ILE A 64 -4.62 7.64 1.61
CA ILE A 64 -5.53 8.74 1.22
C ILE A 64 -6.13 9.41 2.44
N ARG A 65 -6.85 8.66 3.28
CA ARG A 65 -7.52 9.19 4.48
C ARG A 65 -7.11 8.47 5.76
N GLY A 66 -6.07 7.64 5.70
CA GLY A 66 -5.75 6.66 6.73
C GLY A 66 -6.39 5.31 6.43
N CYS A 67 -6.01 4.27 7.17
CA CYS A 67 -6.47 2.91 6.97
C CYS A 67 -7.91 2.76 7.50
N ASP A 68 -8.87 3.30 6.77
CA ASP A 68 -10.29 3.36 7.12
C ASP A 68 -11.17 2.60 6.12
N ALA A 69 -10.59 1.81 5.22
CA ALA A 69 -11.28 1.09 4.16
C ALA A 69 -12.11 1.98 3.21
N SER A 70 -11.80 3.28 3.12
CA SER A 70 -12.41 4.21 2.15
C SER A 70 -12.18 3.76 0.71
N VAL A 71 -11.06 3.09 0.42
CA VAL A 71 -10.76 2.53 -0.91
C VAL A 71 -11.77 1.46 -1.36
N LEU A 72 -12.49 0.82 -0.42
CA LEU A 72 -13.42 -0.28 -0.71
C LEU A 72 -14.80 0.21 -1.15
N LEU A 73 -15.16 1.46 -0.83
CA LEU A 73 -16.45 2.06 -1.16
C LEU A 73 -16.66 2.12 -2.68
N ASN A 74 -17.90 1.84 -3.11
CA ASN A 74 -18.32 2.02 -4.49
C ASN A 74 -18.84 3.44 -4.73
N SER A 75 -18.73 3.89 -5.97
CA SER A 75 -19.36 5.13 -6.43
C SER A 75 -20.87 5.10 -6.25
N LYS A 76 -21.45 6.25 -5.86
CA LYS A 76 -22.89 6.39 -5.60
C LYS A 76 -23.37 7.75 -6.09
N GLY A 77 -24.39 7.74 -6.95
CA GLY A 77 -24.91 8.96 -7.59
C GLY A 77 -23.79 9.71 -8.32
N ASN A 78 -23.66 11.00 -8.02
CA ASN A 78 -22.63 11.86 -8.64
C ASN A 78 -21.25 11.76 -7.95
N ASN A 79 -21.12 11.00 -6.85
CA ASN A 79 -19.83 10.82 -6.18
C ASN A 79 -19.07 9.64 -6.79
N LYS A 80 -17.96 9.94 -7.46
CA LYS A 80 -16.96 8.93 -7.86
C LYS A 80 -16.07 8.59 -6.67
N ALA A 81 -16.04 7.31 -6.29
CA ALA A 81 -15.21 6.79 -5.21
C ALA A 81 -13.74 6.67 -5.63
N GLU A 82 -12.86 6.50 -4.65
CA GLU A 82 -11.42 6.31 -4.86
C GLU A 82 -11.12 5.19 -5.85
N LYS A 83 -11.89 4.10 -5.84
CA LYS A 83 -11.76 2.96 -6.77
C LYS A 83 -11.80 3.38 -8.25
N ASP A 84 -12.51 4.45 -8.57
CA ASP A 84 -12.68 4.97 -9.94
C ASP A 84 -11.66 6.08 -10.30
N GLY A 85 -10.83 6.52 -9.35
CA GLY A 85 -9.80 7.55 -9.57
C GLY A 85 -8.47 6.94 -10.02
N PRO A 86 -7.70 7.54 -10.95
CA PRO A 86 -6.31 7.14 -11.19
C PRO A 86 -5.43 7.40 -9.97
N PRO A 87 -4.54 6.47 -9.55
CA PRO A 87 -4.20 5.20 -10.20
C PRO A 87 -5.04 3.99 -9.75
N ASN A 88 -6.03 4.16 -8.87
CA ASN A 88 -6.83 3.07 -8.28
C ASN A 88 -7.70 2.30 -9.27
N VAL A 89 -7.97 2.85 -10.46
CA VAL A 89 -8.63 2.10 -11.56
C VAL A 89 -7.89 0.79 -11.93
N SER A 90 -6.62 0.66 -11.53
CA SER A 90 -5.81 -0.57 -11.69
C SER A 90 -5.82 -1.50 -10.47
N LEU A 91 -6.39 -1.08 -9.33
CA LEU A 91 -6.61 -1.96 -8.19
C LEU A 91 -7.63 -3.04 -8.55
N HIS A 92 -7.42 -4.23 -8.04
CA HIS A 92 -8.27 -5.40 -8.26
C HIS A 92 -8.24 -6.28 -7.01
N ALA A 93 -8.86 -7.48 -7.09
CA ALA A 93 -9.01 -8.41 -5.97
C ALA A 93 -9.89 -7.92 -4.80
N PHE A 94 -10.72 -6.88 -5.01
CA PHE A 94 -11.70 -6.40 -4.00
C PHE A 94 -12.64 -7.52 -3.51
N TYR A 95 -12.99 -8.47 -4.40
CA TYR A 95 -13.84 -9.61 -4.08
C TYR A 95 -13.29 -10.48 -2.94
N VAL A 96 -11.98 -10.48 -2.70
CA VAL A 96 -11.38 -11.23 -1.58
C VAL A 96 -11.79 -10.64 -0.25
N ILE A 97 -11.79 -9.30 -0.16
CA ILE A 97 -12.24 -8.56 1.02
C ILE A 97 -13.74 -8.72 1.20
N ASP A 98 -14.53 -8.66 0.13
CA ASP A 98 -15.97 -8.90 0.17
C ASP A 98 -16.31 -10.31 0.68
N ASN A 99 -15.61 -11.33 0.18
CA ASN A 99 -15.80 -12.72 0.60
C ASN A 99 -15.40 -12.95 2.06
N ALA A 100 -14.26 -12.37 2.49
CA ALA A 100 -13.83 -12.41 3.88
C ALA A 100 -14.86 -11.73 4.79
N LYS A 101 -15.36 -10.55 4.39
CA LYS A 101 -16.38 -9.81 5.13
C LYS A 101 -17.68 -10.60 5.25
N LYS A 102 -18.16 -11.21 4.16
CA LYS A 102 -19.36 -12.05 4.18
C LYS A 102 -19.24 -13.22 5.16
N ALA A 103 -18.10 -13.89 5.15
CA ALA A 103 -17.83 -15.00 6.07
C ALA A 103 -17.75 -14.52 7.53
N ILE A 104 -17.08 -13.39 7.77
CA ILE A 104 -17.03 -12.73 9.08
C ILE A 104 -18.41 -12.35 9.57
N GLU A 105 -19.24 -11.69 8.76
CA GLU A 105 -20.59 -11.29 9.18
C GLU A 105 -21.50 -12.50 9.48
N SER A 106 -21.22 -13.65 8.88
CA SER A 106 -21.92 -14.89 9.20
C SER A 106 -21.50 -15.48 10.55
N ALA A 107 -20.25 -15.29 10.96
CA ALA A 107 -19.69 -15.82 12.20
C ALA A 107 -19.83 -14.85 13.38
N CYS A 108 -19.61 -13.57 13.16
CA CYS A 108 -19.59 -12.50 14.16
C CYS A 108 -20.21 -11.20 13.60
N PRO A 109 -21.56 -11.14 13.49
CA PRO A 109 -22.27 -10.03 12.84
C PRO A 109 -21.92 -8.66 13.46
N GLY A 110 -21.54 -7.69 12.61
CA GLY A 110 -21.30 -6.30 13.00
C GLY A 110 -20.08 -6.07 13.89
N ILE A 111 -19.17 -7.05 14.03
CA ILE A 111 -18.03 -6.97 14.94
C ILE A 111 -16.78 -6.42 14.25
N VAL A 112 -16.36 -7.03 13.14
CA VAL A 112 -15.04 -6.76 12.52
C VAL A 112 -15.16 -5.75 11.39
N SER A 113 -14.39 -4.66 11.44
CA SER A 113 -14.39 -3.62 10.41
C SER A 113 -13.75 -4.10 9.10
N CYS A 114 -14.15 -3.50 7.99
CA CYS A 114 -13.50 -3.75 6.70
C CYS A 114 -12.04 -3.29 6.70
N ALA A 115 -11.72 -2.22 7.43
CA ALA A 115 -10.36 -1.72 7.61
C ALA A 115 -9.45 -2.77 8.28
N ASP A 116 -9.92 -3.46 9.32
CA ASP A 116 -9.13 -4.53 9.93
C ASP A 116 -9.04 -5.77 9.05
N ILE A 117 -10.10 -6.11 8.30
CA ILE A 117 -10.05 -7.20 7.30
C ILE A 117 -8.95 -6.94 6.26
N LEU A 118 -8.88 -5.72 5.72
CA LEU A 118 -7.88 -5.35 4.73
C LEU A 118 -6.46 -5.41 5.30
N ALA A 119 -6.26 -4.93 6.54
CA ALA A 119 -4.96 -5.00 7.21
C ALA A 119 -4.50 -6.44 7.47
N ILE A 120 -5.40 -7.33 7.92
CA ILE A 120 -5.12 -8.76 8.12
C ILE A 120 -4.84 -9.43 6.76
N ALA A 121 -5.64 -9.13 5.75
CA ALA A 121 -5.47 -9.69 4.41
C ALA A 121 -4.12 -9.29 3.80
N ALA A 122 -3.64 -8.06 4.02
CA ALA A 122 -2.32 -7.63 3.57
C ALA A 122 -1.19 -8.40 4.24
N ARG A 123 -1.30 -8.70 5.55
CA ARG A 123 -0.35 -9.57 6.25
C ARG A 123 -0.32 -10.97 5.65
N ASP A 124 -1.50 -11.56 5.47
CA ASP A 124 -1.63 -12.90 4.91
C ASP A 124 -1.12 -12.97 3.46
N ALA A 125 -1.35 -11.91 2.66
CA ALA A 125 -0.82 -11.79 1.31
C ALA A 125 0.71 -11.85 1.28
N VAL A 126 1.40 -11.10 2.15
CA VAL A 126 2.87 -11.14 2.25
C VAL A 126 3.36 -12.50 2.72
N PHE A 127 2.78 -13.02 3.81
CA PHE A 127 3.19 -14.31 4.36
C PHE A 127 3.00 -15.46 3.36
N LEU A 128 1.85 -15.53 2.70
CA LEU A 128 1.57 -16.55 1.69
C LEU A 128 2.48 -16.42 0.47
N SER A 129 3.07 -15.25 0.22
CA SER A 129 4.05 -15.03 -0.85
C SER A 129 5.49 -15.35 -0.42
N GLY A 130 5.72 -15.94 0.76
CA GLY A 130 7.06 -16.28 1.25
C GLY A 130 7.74 -15.17 2.06
N GLY A 131 7.02 -14.08 2.32
CA GLY A 131 7.47 -12.98 3.16
C GLY A 131 7.28 -13.24 4.66
N PRO A 132 7.59 -12.25 5.50
CA PRO A 132 7.39 -12.36 6.94
C PRO A 132 5.91 -12.36 7.32
N SER A 133 5.59 -12.95 8.47
CA SER A 133 4.33 -12.73 9.17
C SER A 133 4.54 -11.74 10.32
N TRP A 134 3.45 -11.15 10.80
CA TRP A 134 3.44 -10.30 12.00
C TRP A 134 2.06 -10.29 12.66
N ASP A 135 2.04 -9.87 13.92
CA ASP A 135 0.80 -9.63 14.65
C ASP A 135 0.22 -8.29 14.21
N VAL A 136 -0.97 -8.31 13.62
CA VAL A 136 -1.65 -7.10 13.12
C VAL A 136 -2.36 -6.43 14.30
N PRO A 137 -2.03 -5.18 14.70
CA PRO A 137 -2.87 -4.43 15.63
C PRO A 137 -4.23 -4.13 14.99
N LYS A 138 -5.32 -4.37 15.72
CA LYS A 138 -6.70 -4.22 15.24
C LYS A 138 -7.46 -3.18 16.07
N GLY A 139 -8.69 -2.91 15.65
CA GLY A 139 -9.58 -1.91 16.24
C GLY A 139 -9.81 -0.70 15.32
N ARG A 140 -9.42 -0.79 14.05
CA ARG A 140 -9.75 0.25 13.06
C ARG A 140 -11.25 0.29 12.85
N LYS A 141 -11.75 1.46 12.48
CA LYS A 141 -13.13 1.63 12.05
C LYS A 141 -13.16 1.99 10.57
N ASP A 142 -14.33 1.89 9.98
CA ASP A 142 -14.56 2.14 8.58
C ASP A 142 -14.93 3.62 8.33
N GLY A 143 -14.32 4.21 7.31
CA GLY A 143 -14.57 5.56 6.83
C GLY A 143 -15.85 5.65 6.00
N ARG A 144 -16.48 6.82 6.03
CA ARG A 144 -17.77 7.08 5.35
C ARG A 144 -17.63 7.90 4.06
N LYS A 145 -16.41 8.27 3.66
CA LYS A 145 -16.14 9.12 2.50
C LYS A 145 -15.05 8.49 1.66
N SER A 146 -15.26 8.49 0.34
CA SER A 146 -14.31 8.04 -0.67
C SER A 146 -14.50 8.91 -1.91
N LYS A 147 -13.43 9.55 -2.39
CA LYS A 147 -13.47 10.46 -3.53
C LYS A 147 -12.35 10.15 -4.52
N ALA A 148 -12.71 9.98 -5.80
CA ALA A 148 -11.76 9.79 -6.89
C ALA A 148 -10.73 10.94 -6.99
N SER A 149 -11.11 12.17 -6.65
CA SER A 149 -10.21 13.32 -6.67
C SER A 149 -9.09 13.25 -5.62
N GLU A 150 -9.26 12.44 -4.56
CA GLU A 150 -8.30 12.34 -3.46
C GLU A 150 -7.16 11.36 -3.78
N THR A 151 -7.27 10.56 -4.86
CA THR A 151 -6.23 9.61 -5.28
C THR A 151 -4.95 10.28 -5.76
N ILE A 152 -4.99 11.58 -6.09
CA ILE A 152 -3.82 12.42 -6.42
C ILE A 152 -2.81 12.50 -5.26
N GLN A 153 -3.23 12.13 -4.04
CA GLN A 153 -2.37 12.09 -2.87
C GLN A 153 -1.44 10.88 -2.83
N LEU A 154 -1.66 9.87 -3.68
CA LEU A 154 -0.81 8.70 -3.80
C LEU A 154 0.51 9.07 -4.50
N PRO A 155 1.67 8.57 -4.05
CA PRO A 155 2.93 8.85 -4.71
C PRO A 155 2.95 8.28 -6.13
N ALA A 156 3.40 9.10 -7.09
CA ALA A 156 3.50 8.69 -8.48
C ALA A 156 4.79 7.87 -8.74
N PRO A 157 4.79 6.94 -9.71
CA PRO A 157 5.98 6.16 -10.06
C PRO A 157 7.13 7.00 -10.65
N THR A 158 6.84 8.27 -11.01
CA THR A 158 7.80 9.23 -11.55
C THR A 158 8.42 10.14 -10.48
N PHE A 159 7.99 10.03 -9.22
CA PHE A 159 8.48 10.91 -8.16
C PHE A 159 9.97 10.71 -7.89
N ASN A 160 10.68 11.82 -7.67
CA ASN A 160 12.04 11.81 -7.15
C ASN A 160 12.07 11.57 -5.63
N ILE A 161 13.27 11.39 -5.06
CA ILE A 161 13.42 11.05 -3.65
C ILE A 161 12.84 12.09 -2.69
N SER A 162 12.94 13.38 -3.02
CA SER A 162 12.38 14.46 -2.19
C SER A 162 10.86 14.47 -2.21
N GLN A 163 10.23 14.22 -3.36
CA GLN A 163 8.78 14.09 -3.49
C GLN A 163 8.25 12.87 -2.73
N LEU A 164 8.94 11.73 -2.83
CA LEU A 164 8.61 10.52 -2.06
C LEU A 164 8.70 10.77 -0.56
N GLN A 165 9.81 11.37 -0.09
CA GLN A 165 10.00 11.71 1.32
C GLN A 165 8.89 12.62 1.83
N LYS A 166 8.51 13.65 1.07
CA LYS A 166 7.41 14.55 1.42
C LYS A 166 6.07 13.81 1.50
N SER A 167 5.78 12.93 0.54
CA SER A 167 4.56 12.14 0.53
C SER A 167 4.46 11.23 1.75
N PHE A 168 5.55 10.58 2.15
CA PHE A 168 5.57 9.69 3.31
C PHE A 168 5.51 10.46 4.63
N SER A 169 6.22 11.59 4.74
CA SER A 169 6.25 12.38 5.98
C SER A 169 4.90 13.01 6.33
N GLN A 170 4.07 13.35 5.33
CA GLN A 170 2.68 13.79 5.53
C GLN A 170 1.81 12.75 6.27
N ARG A 171 2.23 11.49 6.30
CA ARG A 171 1.56 10.37 6.98
C ARG A 171 2.34 9.89 8.21
N GLY A 172 3.33 10.68 8.67
CA GLY A 172 4.18 10.32 9.80
C GLY A 172 5.19 9.21 9.52
N LEU A 173 5.39 8.84 8.24
CA LEU A 173 6.35 7.81 7.83
C LEU A 173 7.72 8.44 7.51
N SER A 174 8.79 7.81 7.99
CA SER A 174 10.16 8.30 7.79
C SER A 174 10.73 7.84 6.45
N ILE A 175 11.94 8.30 6.13
CA ILE A 175 12.65 7.85 4.94
C ILE A 175 13.03 6.36 5.02
N GLU A 176 13.26 5.82 6.23
CA GLU A 176 13.45 4.40 6.46
C GLU A 176 12.17 3.61 6.13
N ASP A 177 11.01 4.14 6.53
CA ASP A 177 9.71 3.54 6.19
C ASP A 177 9.47 3.54 4.68
N LEU A 178 9.84 4.63 3.99
CA LEU A 178 9.81 4.68 2.53
C LEU A 178 10.61 3.55 1.90
N VAL A 179 11.89 3.39 2.26
CA VAL A 179 12.76 2.36 1.65
C VAL A 179 12.27 0.95 1.97
N ALA A 180 11.78 0.72 3.20
CA ALA A 180 11.23 -0.57 3.60
C ALA A 180 9.94 -0.88 2.83
N LEU A 181 8.94 0.01 2.85
CA LEU A 181 7.64 -0.22 2.21
C LEU A 181 7.70 -0.30 0.70
N SER A 182 8.67 0.38 0.06
CA SER A 182 8.93 0.22 -1.37
C SER A 182 9.31 -1.23 -1.75
N GLY A 183 9.80 -2.03 -0.79
CA GLY A 183 10.01 -3.47 -0.98
C GLY A 183 8.74 -4.26 -1.32
N GLY A 184 7.54 -3.67 -1.16
CA GLY A 184 6.30 -4.22 -1.70
C GLY A 184 6.32 -4.46 -3.21
N HIS A 185 7.17 -3.72 -3.95
CA HIS A 185 7.40 -3.91 -5.39
C HIS A 185 8.19 -5.19 -5.73
N SER A 186 8.60 -6.00 -4.75
CA SER A 186 9.01 -7.38 -4.99
C SER A 186 7.87 -8.25 -5.55
N LEU A 187 6.61 -7.83 -5.35
CA LEU A 187 5.43 -8.49 -5.89
C LEU A 187 4.78 -7.69 -7.02
N GLY A 188 4.19 -8.42 -7.97
CA GLY A 188 3.20 -7.88 -8.88
C GLY A 188 3.72 -7.40 -10.24
N PHE A 189 2.92 -6.52 -10.84
CA PHE A 189 2.96 -6.16 -12.24
C PHE A 189 2.73 -4.67 -12.42
N SER A 190 3.32 -4.10 -13.47
CA SER A 190 3.12 -2.72 -13.85
C SER A 190 2.75 -2.58 -15.31
N HIS A 191 1.74 -1.74 -15.57
CA HIS A 191 1.39 -1.33 -16.91
C HIS A 191 2.43 -0.34 -17.46
N CYS A 192 2.63 -0.38 -18.78
CA CYS A 192 3.58 0.50 -19.46
C CYS A 192 3.32 2.00 -19.17
N SER A 193 2.06 2.40 -18.99
CA SER A 193 1.69 3.78 -18.64
C SER A 193 2.39 4.33 -17.39
N SER A 194 2.82 3.45 -16.49
CA SER A 194 3.48 3.84 -15.23
C SER A 194 4.99 4.08 -15.35
N PHE A 195 5.62 3.68 -16.47
CA PHE A 195 7.07 3.83 -16.66
C PHE A 195 7.49 4.21 -18.08
N ASN A 196 6.55 4.43 -19.02
CA ASN A 196 6.85 4.84 -20.39
C ASN A 196 7.74 6.10 -20.43
N SER A 197 7.54 7.05 -19.53
CA SER A 197 8.37 8.27 -19.46
C SER A 197 9.83 8.00 -19.09
N ARG A 198 10.19 6.82 -18.61
CA ARG A 198 11.60 6.43 -18.36
C ARG A 198 12.29 5.85 -19.57
N ILE A 199 11.53 5.33 -20.53
CA ILE A 199 12.05 4.58 -21.66
C ILE A 199 11.80 5.26 -23.00
N HIS A 200 11.02 6.36 -23.00
CA HIS A 200 10.80 7.25 -24.13
C HIS A 200 10.69 8.70 -23.64
N ASN A 201 11.36 9.62 -24.33
CA ASN A 201 11.33 11.06 -24.06
C ASN A 201 11.56 11.43 -22.57
N PHE A 202 12.57 10.83 -21.94
CA PHE A 202 12.84 11.02 -20.51
C PHE A 202 13.09 12.47 -20.12
N ASP A 203 13.96 13.17 -20.85
CA ASP A 203 14.18 14.60 -20.69
C ASP A 203 14.56 15.27 -22.04
N ALA A 204 14.88 16.56 -22.03
CA ALA A 204 15.21 17.33 -23.23
C ALA A 204 16.47 16.82 -23.98
N THR A 205 17.31 16.04 -23.32
CA THR A 205 18.61 15.55 -23.78
C THR A 205 18.70 14.02 -23.87
N HIS A 206 17.80 13.29 -23.22
CA HIS A 206 17.81 11.83 -23.16
C HIS A 206 16.44 11.24 -23.51
N ASP A 207 16.43 10.29 -24.45
CA ASP A 207 15.23 9.49 -24.74
C ASP A 207 14.94 8.48 -23.63
N ILE A 208 15.98 7.90 -23.04
CA ILE A 208 15.90 6.88 -21.98
C ILE A 208 16.59 7.44 -20.73
N ASP A 209 15.99 7.17 -19.57
CA ASP A 209 16.56 7.46 -18.26
C ASP A 209 18.00 6.93 -18.14
N PRO A 210 19.03 7.78 -17.98
CA PRO A 210 20.43 7.37 -17.91
C PRO A 210 20.77 6.44 -16.74
N SER A 211 19.92 6.40 -15.70
CA SER A 211 20.08 5.50 -14.56
C SER A 211 19.64 4.05 -14.85
N LEU A 212 18.93 3.83 -15.96
CA LEU A 212 18.39 2.53 -16.35
C LEU A 212 19.46 1.70 -17.06
N ASN A 213 19.62 0.45 -16.65
CA ASN A 213 20.56 -0.48 -17.29
C ASN A 213 20.23 -0.62 -18.79
N PRO A 214 21.17 -0.41 -19.73
CA PRO A 214 20.86 -0.37 -21.16
C PRO A 214 20.18 -1.62 -21.71
N SER A 215 20.61 -2.81 -21.26
CA SER A 215 20.00 -4.07 -21.70
C SER A 215 18.56 -4.22 -21.18
N PHE A 216 18.32 -3.76 -19.95
CA PHE A 216 17.00 -3.77 -19.35
C PHE A 216 16.08 -2.72 -20.00
N ALA A 217 16.60 -1.54 -20.30
CA ALA A 217 15.89 -0.50 -21.04
C ALA A 217 15.43 -1.01 -22.42
N SER A 218 16.31 -1.69 -23.16
CA SER A 218 15.96 -2.31 -24.45
C SER A 218 14.83 -3.34 -24.30
N LYS A 219 14.91 -4.21 -23.27
CA LYS A 219 13.82 -5.14 -22.93
C LYS A 219 12.51 -4.40 -22.66
N LEU A 220 12.53 -3.35 -21.83
CA LEU A 220 11.32 -2.57 -21.52
C LEU A 220 10.74 -1.88 -22.76
N LYS A 221 11.56 -1.33 -23.65
CA LYS A 221 11.09 -0.74 -24.93
C LYS A 221 10.46 -1.78 -25.86
N SER A 222 10.97 -3.03 -25.86
CA SER A 222 10.36 -4.11 -26.65
C SER A 222 8.97 -4.49 -26.14
N ILE A 223 8.77 -4.46 -24.82
CA ILE A 223 7.48 -4.75 -24.17
C ILE A 223 6.53 -3.55 -24.30
N CYS A 224 7.08 -2.34 -24.23
CA CYS A 224 6.36 -1.08 -24.22
C CYS A 224 6.83 -0.16 -25.35
N PRO A 225 6.51 -0.47 -26.62
CA PRO A 225 6.86 0.40 -27.75
C PRO A 225 6.06 1.72 -27.70
N LEU A 226 6.62 2.79 -28.28
CA LEU A 226 5.99 4.11 -28.31
C LEU A 226 4.65 4.14 -29.08
N LYS A 227 4.55 3.31 -30.12
CA LYS A 227 3.37 3.15 -30.97
C LYS A 227 2.84 1.73 -30.88
N ASN A 228 1.54 1.57 -31.14
CA ASN A 228 0.85 0.26 -31.19
C ASN A 228 0.94 -0.53 -29.87
N GLN A 229 0.99 0.17 -28.74
CA GLN A 229 0.96 -0.43 -27.42
C GLN A 229 -0.44 -0.99 -27.12
N ALA A 230 -0.51 -2.28 -26.77
CA ALA A 230 -1.75 -2.88 -26.30
C ALA A 230 -2.20 -2.20 -24.99
N LYS A 231 -3.52 -2.04 -24.82
CA LYS A 231 -4.13 -1.34 -23.66
C LYS A 231 -3.63 -1.86 -22.30
N ASN A 232 -3.36 -3.17 -22.21
CA ASN A 232 -2.92 -3.82 -20.97
C ASN A 232 -1.45 -4.24 -21.00
N ALA A 233 -0.65 -3.70 -21.94
CA ALA A 233 0.77 -3.98 -22.00
C ALA A 233 1.49 -3.58 -20.71
N GLY A 234 2.51 -4.34 -20.35
CA GLY A 234 3.28 -4.14 -19.13
C GLY A 234 4.17 -5.34 -18.83
N THR A 235 4.82 -5.31 -17.68
CA THR A 235 5.73 -6.36 -17.23
C THR A 235 5.66 -6.52 -15.72
N THR A 236 6.12 -7.67 -15.22
CA THR A 236 6.31 -7.89 -13.80
C THR A 236 7.35 -6.92 -13.21
N LEU A 237 7.16 -6.49 -11.97
CA LEU A 237 8.08 -5.57 -11.27
C LEU A 237 9.44 -6.21 -10.94
N ASP A 238 9.41 -7.52 -10.70
CA ASP A 238 10.57 -8.38 -10.40
C ASP A 238 10.43 -9.70 -11.20
N PRO A 239 11.51 -10.37 -11.64
CA PRO A 239 11.45 -11.75 -12.12
C PRO A 239 10.80 -12.75 -11.15
N SER A 240 10.87 -12.54 -9.84
CA SER A 240 10.21 -13.35 -8.80
C SER A 240 8.86 -12.77 -8.34
N SER A 241 8.08 -12.14 -9.22
CA SER A 241 6.89 -11.31 -8.89
C SER A 241 5.75 -11.91 -8.07
N THR A 242 5.79 -13.21 -7.74
CA THR A 242 4.84 -13.87 -6.82
C THR A 242 5.49 -14.33 -5.51
N THR A 243 6.76 -14.05 -5.33
CA THR A 243 7.58 -14.35 -4.17
C THR A 243 8.01 -13.03 -3.55
N PHE A 244 7.67 -12.81 -2.29
CA PHE A 244 8.09 -11.64 -1.55
C PHE A 244 9.49 -11.91 -1.02
N ASP A 245 10.51 -11.25 -1.56
CA ASP A 245 11.91 -11.45 -1.22
C ASP A 245 12.72 -10.14 -1.36
N ASN A 246 14.05 -10.19 -1.24
CA ASN A 246 14.90 -9.00 -1.36
C ASN A 246 15.48 -8.74 -2.76
N THR A 247 15.01 -9.44 -3.80
CA THR A 247 15.46 -9.30 -5.19
C THR A 247 15.21 -7.89 -5.71
N TYR A 248 14.09 -7.27 -5.32
CA TYR A 248 13.78 -5.86 -5.56
C TYR A 248 14.97 -4.93 -5.29
N TYR A 249 15.61 -5.05 -4.12
CA TYR A 249 16.73 -4.19 -3.74
C TYR A 249 18.00 -4.50 -4.55
N LYS A 250 18.23 -5.77 -4.89
CA LYS A 250 19.36 -6.18 -5.75
C LYS A 250 19.19 -5.59 -7.16
N LEU A 251 17.98 -5.55 -7.70
CA LEU A 251 17.67 -5.00 -9.01
C LEU A 251 17.86 -3.49 -9.06
N ILE A 252 17.47 -2.75 -8.02
CA ILE A 252 17.71 -1.29 -7.94
C ILE A 252 19.21 -0.97 -8.02
N LEU A 253 20.06 -1.72 -7.30
CA LEU A 253 21.52 -1.54 -7.34
C LEU A 253 22.12 -1.85 -8.71
N GLN A 254 21.43 -2.65 -9.53
CA GLN A 254 21.84 -2.97 -10.90
C GLN A 254 21.27 -2.02 -11.95
N GLY A 255 20.50 -0.98 -11.56
CA GLY A 255 19.77 -0.11 -12.49
C GLY A 255 18.64 -0.84 -13.22
N LYS A 256 18.07 -1.90 -12.62
CA LYS A 256 17.04 -2.76 -13.21
C LYS A 256 15.68 -2.63 -12.50
N SER A 257 15.39 -1.45 -11.99
CA SER A 257 14.07 -1.12 -11.43
C SER A 257 13.15 -0.52 -12.50
N ILE A 258 11.84 -0.73 -12.38
CA ILE A 258 10.88 -0.26 -13.38
C ILE A 258 10.54 1.22 -13.17
N PHE A 259 10.24 1.63 -11.94
CA PHE A 259 9.81 3.00 -11.67
C PHE A 259 10.98 3.95 -11.37
N SER A 260 10.80 5.23 -11.70
CA SER A 260 11.78 6.27 -11.34
C SER A 260 11.83 6.39 -9.83
N SER A 261 10.67 6.24 -9.17
CA SER A 261 10.56 6.23 -7.72
C SER A 261 11.39 5.12 -7.06
N ASP A 262 11.52 3.97 -7.71
CA ASP A 262 12.32 2.86 -7.19
C ASP A 262 13.81 3.16 -7.35
N GLN A 263 14.21 3.64 -8.53
CA GLN A 263 15.60 4.00 -8.80
C GLN A 263 16.06 5.19 -7.94
N ALA A 264 15.16 6.12 -7.62
CA ALA A 264 15.44 7.28 -6.78
C ALA A 264 15.86 6.90 -5.35
N LEU A 265 15.59 5.66 -4.90
CA LEU A 265 16.02 5.18 -3.59
C LEU A 265 17.55 5.09 -3.46
N VAL A 266 18.31 5.14 -4.56
CA VAL A 266 19.78 5.16 -4.51
C VAL A 266 20.40 6.55 -4.73
N ASP A 267 19.58 7.60 -4.86
CA ASP A 267 20.05 8.97 -5.13
C ASP A 267 20.76 9.63 -3.94
N THR A 268 20.45 9.19 -2.71
CA THR A 268 21.08 9.73 -1.50
C THR A 268 21.91 8.67 -0.79
N PRO A 269 23.04 9.04 -0.13
CA PRO A 269 23.85 8.09 0.63
C PRO A 269 23.03 7.33 1.69
N LYS A 270 22.11 8.01 2.37
CA LYS A 270 21.28 7.42 3.42
C LYS A 270 20.37 6.31 2.88
N THR A 271 19.62 6.59 1.82
CA THR A 271 18.69 5.62 1.25
C THR A 271 19.42 4.51 0.50
N LYS A 272 20.51 4.83 -0.20
CA LYS A 272 21.39 3.85 -0.85
C LYS A 272 21.97 2.84 0.14
N ASN A 273 22.39 3.30 1.33
CA ASN A 273 22.90 2.40 2.37
C ASN A 273 21.82 1.42 2.87
N LEU A 274 20.57 1.87 2.99
CA LEU A 274 19.45 0.99 3.34
C LEU A 274 19.12 -0.01 2.22
N VAL A 275 19.09 0.44 0.96
CA VAL A 275 18.91 -0.44 -0.20
C VAL A 275 20.00 -1.52 -0.22
N SER A 276 21.27 -1.14 -0.05
CA SER A 276 22.39 -2.10 0.04
C SER A 276 22.24 -3.07 1.21
N LYS A 277 21.84 -2.59 2.39
CA LYS A 277 21.59 -3.45 3.56
C LYS A 277 20.48 -4.48 3.29
N PHE A 278 19.40 -4.06 2.65
CA PHE A 278 18.28 -4.96 2.34
C PHE A 278 18.62 -5.92 1.19
N ALA A 279 19.40 -5.50 0.20
CA ALA A 279 19.91 -6.35 -0.86
C ALA A 279 20.82 -7.48 -0.33
N THR A 280 21.62 -7.21 0.71
CA THR A 280 22.52 -8.20 1.33
C THR A 280 21.86 -9.05 2.41
N SER A 281 20.84 -8.52 3.09
CA SER A 281 20.15 -9.21 4.18
C SER A 281 18.63 -9.16 4.05
N GLN A 282 18.04 -10.28 3.65
CA GLN A 282 16.59 -10.45 3.60
C GLN A 282 15.94 -10.35 4.99
N ASP A 283 16.61 -10.83 6.05
CA ASP A 283 16.14 -10.68 7.43
C ASP A 283 16.05 -9.20 7.84
N ALA A 284 17.07 -8.39 7.50
CA ALA A 284 17.03 -6.96 7.78
C ALA A 284 15.90 -6.24 7.04
N PHE A 285 15.65 -6.64 5.78
CA PHE A 285 14.51 -6.16 5.01
C PHE A 285 13.20 -6.54 5.71
N TYR A 286 12.97 -7.81 6.01
CA TYR A 286 11.73 -8.30 6.60
C TYR A 286 11.42 -7.62 7.94
N LYS A 287 12.40 -7.49 8.82
CA LYS A 287 12.24 -6.77 10.11
C LYS A 287 11.82 -5.32 9.90
N SER A 288 12.44 -4.64 8.93
CA SER A 288 12.11 -3.24 8.62
C SER A 288 10.73 -3.12 7.97
N PHE A 289 10.40 -4.03 7.04
CA PHE A 289 9.11 -4.08 6.38
C PHE A 289 7.96 -4.29 7.36
N VAL A 290 8.08 -5.25 8.29
CA VAL A 290 7.08 -5.50 9.33
C VAL A 290 6.87 -4.25 10.20
N LYS A 291 7.97 -3.62 10.66
CA LYS A 291 7.90 -2.41 11.48
C LYS A 291 7.18 -1.28 10.75
N SER A 292 7.52 -1.05 9.48
CA SER A 292 6.93 0.02 8.68
C SER A 292 5.48 -0.30 8.26
N MET A 293 5.14 -1.56 8.01
CA MET A 293 3.75 -1.99 7.76
C MET A 293 2.87 -1.75 8.98
N ILE A 294 3.32 -2.10 10.19
CA ILE A 294 2.59 -1.83 11.44
C ILE A 294 2.40 -0.31 11.62
N LYS A 295 3.46 0.47 11.40
CA LYS A 295 3.41 1.93 11.53
C LYS A 295 2.44 2.57 10.53
N MET A 296 2.54 2.22 9.24
CA MET A 296 1.62 2.67 8.20
C MET A 296 0.18 2.28 8.54
N SER A 297 -0.02 1.04 9.01
CA SER A 297 -1.34 0.53 9.37
C SER A 297 -1.94 1.19 10.62
N SER A 298 -1.18 1.99 11.37
CA SER A 298 -1.67 2.65 12.60
C SER A 298 -2.41 3.96 12.36
N ILE A 299 -2.49 4.42 11.11
CA ILE A 299 -3.22 5.63 10.73
C ILE A 299 -4.71 5.24 10.64
N ASN A 300 -5.56 5.69 11.56
CA ASN A 300 -6.98 5.32 11.62
C ASN A 300 -7.88 6.56 11.70
N ASN A 301 -8.86 6.67 10.81
CA ASN A 301 -9.80 7.79 10.73
C ASN A 301 -11.27 7.36 10.52
N GLY A 302 -11.57 6.07 10.71
CA GLY A 302 -12.92 5.55 10.52
C GLY A 302 -13.87 5.81 11.69
N GLN A 303 -15.16 5.51 11.46
CA GLN A 303 -16.26 5.89 12.37
C GLN A 303 -17.27 4.76 12.60
N GLU A 304 -17.32 3.73 11.75
CA GLU A 304 -18.33 2.66 11.86
C GLU A 304 -17.74 1.27 11.67
N VAL A 305 -18.59 0.24 11.82
CA VAL A 305 -18.29 -1.12 11.35
C VAL A 305 -19.31 -1.43 10.26
N ARG A 306 -18.89 -1.38 9.00
CA ARG A 306 -19.78 -1.63 7.86
C ARG A 306 -20.17 -3.09 7.80
N LYS A 307 -21.40 -3.40 7.42
CA LYS A 307 -21.84 -4.79 7.14
C LYS A 307 -21.42 -5.25 5.74
N ASP A 308 -21.36 -4.31 4.79
CA ASP A 308 -20.87 -4.52 3.43
C ASP A 308 -19.77 -3.50 3.14
N CYS A 309 -18.57 -3.96 2.78
CA CYS A 309 -17.42 -3.07 2.56
C CYS A 309 -17.55 -2.12 1.37
N ARG A 310 -18.62 -2.25 0.57
CA ARG A 310 -18.85 -1.43 -0.62
C ARG A 310 -19.73 -0.22 -0.35
N VAL A 311 -20.46 -0.20 0.76
CA VAL A 311 -21.44 0.84 1.08
C VAL A 311 -21.37 1.24 2.55
N VAL A 312 -21.62 2.52 2.81
CA VAL A 312 -21.85 3.04 4.16
C VAL A 312 -23.13 2.43 4.73
N ASN A 313 -23.16 2.14 6.04
CA ASN A 313 -24.35 1.63 6.73
C ASN A 313 -25.53 2.62 6.67
#